data_AF-A0A8H5ZMG9-F1
#
_entry.id   AF-A0A8H5ZMG9-F1
#
_cell.length_a   1.000
_cell.length_b   1.000
_cell.length_c   1.000
_cell.angle_alpha   90.00
_cell.angle_beta   90.00
_cell.angle_gamma   90.00
#
_symmetry.space_group_name_H-M   'P 1'
#
loop_
_entity.id
_entity.type
_entity.pdbx_description
1 polymer ?
#
loop_
_entity_poly.entity_id
_entity_poly.type
_entity_poly.pdbx_seq_one_letter_code
_entity_poly.pdbx_strand_id
1 'polypeptide(L)'
;MITNWWIGDACIGTLELFSCDADIAPPQSLDKVDAPFPEPVHRVAVLAYDMSDLSENDMHQRTSPSGRMYYSAKVTVNISLQSCLEFYVTVKGKKFGSLTISYN
;
A
#
# COMPACT_ATOMS: atom_id res chain seq x y z
N MET A 1 -5.87 0.61 5.97
CA MET A 1 -4.45 0.31 6.26
C MET A 1 -3.90 1.33 7.25
N ILE A 2 -2.95 0.96 8.10
CA ILE A 2 -2.17 1.91 8.91
C ILE A 2 -0.75 1.90 8.38
N THR A 3 -0.16 3.09 8.22
CA THR A 3 1.24 3.25 7.83
C THR A 3 1.94 4.13 8.85
N ASN A 4 3.21 3.80 9.12
CA ASN A 4 4.01 4.38 10.18
C ASN A 4 5.36 4.85 9.63
N TRP A 5 5.84 5.99 10.12
CA TRP A 5 7.13 6.56 9.74
C TRP A 5 7.86 7.10 10.96
N TRP A 6 9.17 6.92 11.05
CA TRP A 6 9.95 7.55 12.12
C TRP A 6 10.00 9.06 11.93
N ILE A 7 10.13 9.80 13.03
CA ILE A 7 10.34 11.25 12.94
C ILE A 7 11.67 11.53 12.22
N GLY A 8 11.61 12.38 11.20
CA GLY A 8 12.75 12.74 10.36
C GLY A 8 12.91 11.90 9.09
N ASP A 9 12.20 10.77 8.98
CA ASP A 9 12.21 9.97 7.76
C ASP A 9 11.23 10.52 6.72
N ALA A 10 11.51 10.26 5.44
CA ALA A 10 10.60 10.61 4.36
C ALA A 10 9.29 9.83 4.49
N CYS A 11 8.17 10.53 4.34
CA CYS A 11 6.82 9.95 4.42
C CYS A 11 6.42 9.28 3.10
N ILE A 12 7.27 8.42 2.58
CA ILE A 12 7.08 7.69 1.32
C ILE A 12 6.65 6.27 1.64
N GLY A 13 5.78 5.70 0.83
CA GLY A 13 5.37 4.30 0.95
C GLY A 13 5.09 3.68 -0.40
N THR A 14 5.06 2.35 -0.41
CA THR A 14 4.75 1.57 -1.60
C THR A 14 3.60 0.62 -1.28
N LEU A 15 2.62 0.57 -2.17
CA LEU A 15 1.51 -0.36 -2.08
C LEU A 15 1.51 -1.25 -3.31
N GLU A 16 1.46 -2.56 -3.08
CA GLU A 16 1.49 -3.57 -4.13
C GLU A 16 0.11 -4.19 -4.25
N LEU A 17 -0.38 -4.27 -5.49
CA LEU A 17 -1.62 -4.95 -5.81
C LEU A 17 -1.29 -6.30 -6.44
N PHE A 18 -1.86 -7.35 -5.87
CA PHE A 18 -1.73 -8.71 -6.35
C PHE A 18 -3.08 -9.24 -6.82
N SER A 19 -3.05 -10.13 -7.81
CA SER A 19 -4.17 -10.98 -8.19
C SER A 19 -3.79 -12.45 -7.99
N CYS A 20 -4.81 -13.29 -7.84
CA CYS A 20 -4.66 -14.73 -7.90
C CYS A 20 -5.83 -15.30 -8.69
N ASP A 21 -5.64 -16.50 -9.23
CA ASP A 21 -6.73 -17.26 -9.84
C ASP A 21 -7.76 -17.63 -8.76
N ALA A 22 -9.04 -17.40 -9.05
CA ALA A 22 -10.13 -17.70 -8.12
C ALA A 22 -10.33 -19.21 -7.92
N ASP A 23 -9.96 -20.01 -8.93
CA ASP A 23 -10.13 -21.47 -8.92
C ASP A 23 -8.92 -22.20 -8.33
N ILE A 24 -7.83 -21.48 -8.05
CA ILE A 24 -6.59 -22.05 -7.52
C ILE A 24 -6.30 -21.40 -6.17
N ALA A 25 -6.37 -22.21 -5.11
CA ALA A 25 -6.05 -21.73 -3.77
C ALA A 25 -4.63 -21.13 -3.74
N PRO A 26 -4.47 -19.90 -3.24
CA PRO A 26 -3.14 -19.32 -3.12
C PRO A 26 -2.33 -20.16 -2.13
N PRO A 27 -1.05 -20.41 -2.43
CA PRO A 27 -0.19 -21.20 -1.57
C PRO A 27 -0.09 -20.52 -0.19
N GLN A 28 -0.20 -21.33 0.86
CA GLN A 28 0.11 -20.87 2.21
C GLN A 28 1.60 -20.53 2.24
N SER A 29 1.90 -19.33 2.69
CA SER A 29 3.21 -18.67 2.64
C SER A 29 4.44 -19.57 2.87
N LEU A 30 5.49 -19.34 2.07
CA LEU A 30 6.93 -19.63 2.29
C LEU A 30 7.57 -20.95 1.81
N ASP A 31 6.91 -21.83 1.06
CA ASP A 31 7.57 -23.08 0.58
C ASP A 31 8.34 -22.99 -0.76
N LYS A 32 8.58 -21.79 -1.30
CA LYS A 32 9.46 -21.61 -2.48
C LYS A 32 10.44 -20.48 -2.25
N VAL A 33 11.60 -20.83 -1.69
CA VAL A 33 12.69 -19.93 -1.29
C VAL A 33 13.39 -19.24 -2.49
N ASP A 34 13.16 -19.69 -3.73
CA ASP A 34 13.89 -19.18 -4.91
C ASP A 34 13.01 -18.66 -6.06
N ALA A 35 11.68 -18.57 -5.88
CA ALA A 35 10.78 -17.99 -6.89
C ALA A 35 10.15 -16.70 -6.35
N PRO A 36 10.22 -15.56 -7.08
CA PRO A 36 9.77 -14.27 -6.56
C PRO A 36 8.28 -14.24 -6.18
N PHE A 37 7.46 -15.16 -6.74
CA PHE A 37 6.09 -15.43 -6.30
C PHE A 37 5.76 -16.90 -6.54
N PRO A 38 5.19 -17.63 -5.57
CA PRO A 38 4.66 -18.95 -5.85
C PRO A 38 3.39 -18.80 -6.72
N GLU A 39 3.38 -19.43 -7.89
CA GLU A 39 2.15 -19.55 -8.71
C GLU A 39 1.00 -20.04 -7.81
N PRO A 40 -0.19 -19.38 -7.83
CA PRO A 40 -0.74 -18.54 -8.90
C PRO A 40 -0.89 -17.05 -8.54
N VAL A 41 0.01 -16.47 -7.72
CA VAL A 41 -0.11 -15.04 -7.34
C VAL A 41 0.68 -14.15 -8.31
N HIS A 42 0.02 -13.16 -8.91
CA HIS A 42 0.61 -12.23 -9.87
C HIS A 42 0.61 -10.80 -9.33
N ARG A 43 1.71 -10.07 -9.51
CA ARG A 43 1.78 -8.63 -9.18
C ARG A 43 1.17 -7.83 -10.31
N VAL A 44 0.05 -7.17 -10.04
CA VAL A 44 -0.73 -6.37 -10.99
C VAL A 44 -0.20 -4.95 -11.09
N ALA A 45 0.10 -4.33 -9.94
CA ALA A 45 0.46 -2.93 -9.89
C ALA A 45 1.30 -2.58 -8.66
N VAL A 46 2.03 -1.47 -8.79
CA VAL A 46 2.84 -0.87 -7.74
C VAL A 46 2.52 0.61 -7.67
N LEU A 47 2.05 1.07 -6.53
CA LEU A 47 1.79 2.47 -6.27
C LEU A 47 2.79 2.98 -5.24
N ALA A 48 3.76 3.75 -5.69
CA ALA A 48 4.52 4.61 -4.80
C ALA A 48 3.67 5.85 -4.49
N TYR A 49 3.57 6.19 -3.21
CA TYR A 49 2.86 7.38 -2.76
C TYR A 49 3.77 8.19 -1.85
N ASP A 50 3.70 9.51 -2.01
CA ASP A 50 4.42 10.47 -1.18
C ASP A 50 3.40 11.21 -0.32
N MET A 51 3.58 11.13 1.00
CA MET A 51 2.76 11.79 2.01
C MET A 51 3.53 12.92 2.72
N SER A 52 4.60 13.43 2.12
CA SER A 52 5.34 14.59 2.67
C SER A 52 4.44 15.84 2.79
N ASP A 53 3.41 15.95 1.96
CA ASP A 53 2.38 17.02 2.00
C ASP A 53 1.22 16.73 2.98
N LEU A 54 1.35 15.70 3.81
CA LEU A 54 0.34 15.38 4.81
C LEU A 54 0.54 16.30 6.02
N SER A 55 -0.51 17.00 6.44
CA SER A 55 -0.40 17.89 7.59
C SER A 55 -0.19 17.09 8.88
N GLU A 56 0.53 17.65 9.85
CA GLU A 56 0.70 16.99 11.16
C GLU A 56 -0.64 16.68 11.84
N ASN A 57 -1.69 17.47 11.57
CA ASN A 57 -3.05 17.23 12.08
C ASN A 57 -3.72 15.98 11.49
N ASP A 58 -3.22 15.50 10.35
CA ASP A 58 -3.66 14.27 9.69
C ASP A 58 -2.81 13.06 10.09
N MET A 59 -1.72 13.29 10.83
CA MET A 59 -0.85 12.28 11.38
C MET A 59 -1.08 12.15 12.88
N HIS A 60 -1.06 10.92 13.38
CA HIS A 60 -1.05 10.67 14.82
C HIS A 60 0.38 10.42 15.28
N GLN A 61 0.89 11.27 16.15
CA GLN A 61 2.16 11.02 16.81
C GLN A 61 1.99 9.90 17.85
N ARG A 62 2.92 8.93 17.85
CA ARG A 62 2.92 7.80 18.76
C ARG A 62 4.33 7.53 19.27
N THR A 63 4.42 6.78 20.36
CA THR A 63 5.69 6.36 20.98
C THR A 63 5.83 4.85 20.82
N SER A 64 6.99 4.40 20.35
CA SER A 64 7.33 2.98 20.25
C SER A 64 7.59 2.40 21.66
N PRO A 65 7.62 1.07 21.83
CA PRO A 65 8.02 0.44 23.09
C PRO A 65 9.44 0.85 23.57
N SER A 66 10.31 1.28 22.65
CA SER A 66 11.66 1.77 22.95
C SER A 66 11.71 3.28 23.28
N GLY A 67 10.57 3.96 23.37
CA GLY A 67 10.49 5.40 23.63
C GLY A 67 10.71 6.29 22.40
N ARG A 68 10.99 5.73 21.22
CA ARG A 68 11.17 6.51 19.99
C ARG A 68 9.81 6.94 19.43
N MET A 69 9.72 8.21 19.05
CA MET A 69 8.50 8.74 18.45
C MET A 69 8.40 8.37 16.97
N TYR A 70 7.17 8.15 16.50
CA TYR A 70 6.85 7.88 15.10
C TYR A 70 5.48 8.50 14.74
N TYR A 71 5.28 8.81 13.46
CA TYR A 71 4.00 9.22 12.93
C TYR A 71 3.21 8.00 12.43
N SER A 72 1.90 8.02 12.62
CA SER A 72 0.97 6.98 12.18
C SER A 72 -0.21 7.63 11.45
N ALA A 73 -0.51 7.20 10.23
CA ALA A 73 -1.67 7.66 9.47
C ALA A 73 -2.58 6.49 9.06
N LYS A 74 -3.89 6.72 9.13
CA LYS A 74 -4.88 5.79 8.58
C LYS A 74 -5.06 6.11 7.11
N VAL A 75 -4.79 5.10 6.29
CA VAL A 75 -4.84 5.19 4.83
C VAL A 75 -5.97 4.32 4.30
N THR A 76 -6.74 4.90 3.38
CA THR A 76 -7.77 4.20 2.62
C THR A 76 -7.23 3.91 1.23
N VAL A 77 -7.19 2.62 0.91
CA VAL A 77 -6.85 2.10 -0.41
C VAL A 77 -8.15 1.97 -1.18
N ASN A 78 -8.18 2.51 -2.39
CA ASN A 78 -9.34 2.45 -3.27
C ASN A 78 -8.95 1.70 -4.54
N ILE A 79 -9.80 0.75 -4.92
CA ILE A 79 -9.62 -0.10 -6.08
C ILE A 79 -10.95 -0.12 -6.83
N SER A 80 -10.94 0.19 -8.12
CA SER A 80 -12.09 0.10 -9.01
C SER A 80 -11.67 -0.64 -10.28
N LEU A 81 -12.39 -1.71 -10.62
CA LEU A 81 -12.21 -2.45 -11.88
C LEU A 81 -13.47 -2.25 -12.71
N GLN A 82 -13.46 -1.23 -13.57
CA GLN A 82 -14.53 -0.99 -14.54
C GLN A 82 -13.97 -1.17 -15.95
N SER A 83 -13.98 -0.12 -16.78
CA SER A 83 -13.31 -0.08 -18.08
C SER A 83 -11.78 0.01 -17.98
N CYS A 84 -11.27 0.28 -16.79
CA CYS A 84 -9.86 0.29 -16.43
C CYS A 84 -9.71 -0.13 -14.96
N LEU A 85 -8.49 -0.49 -14.57
CA LEU A 85 -8.11 -0.61 -13.17
C LEU A 85 -7.72 0.78 -12.66
N GLU A 86 -8.52 1.34 -11.76
CA GLU A 86 -8.15 2.51 -10.97
C GLU A 86 -7.69 2.06 -9.58
N PHE A 87 -6.49 2.48 -9.21
CA PHE A 87 -5.87 2.12 -7.96
C PHE A 87 -5.26 3.36 -7.32
N TYR A 88 -5.75 3.76 -6.14
CA TYR A 88 -5.29 5.00 -5.53
C TYR A 88 -5.41 5.00 -4.01
N VAL A 89 -4.64 5.91 -3.41
CA VAL A 89 -4.50 6.03 -1.96
C VAL A 89 -5.04 7.37 -1.50
N THR A 90 -5.81 7.35 -0.40
CA THR A 90 -6.34 8.56 0.24
C THR A 90 -6.08 8.59 1.74
N VAL A 91 -5.91 9.79 2.29
CA VAL A 91 -5.87 10.08 3.73
C VAL A 91 -6.93 11.14 4.01
N LYS A 92 -7.90 10.82 4.89
CA LYS A 92 -9.07 11.67 5.17
C LYS A 92 -9.75 12.23 3.90
N GLY A 93 -9.78 11.45 2.81
CA GLY A 93 -10.38 11.84 1.53
C GLY A 93 -9.46 12.60 0.56
N LYS A 94 -8.29 13.10 0.99
CA LYS A 94 -7.28 13.68 0.09
C LYS A 94 -6.48 12.57 -0.60
N LYS A 95 -6.26 12.67 -1.91
CA LYS A 95 -5.57 11.68 -2.74
C LYS A 95 -4.06 11.94 -2.77
N PHE A 96 -3.25 10.91 -2.52
CA PHE A 96 -1.78 11.01 -2.39
C PHE A 96 -1.01 10.14 -3.39
N GLY A 97 -1.73 9.50 -4.31
CA GLY A 97 -1.15 8.71 -5.39
C GLY A 97 -2.24 7.97 -6.14
N SER A 98 -2.06 7.81 -7.45
CA SER A 98 -2.92 6.95 -8.25
C SER A 98 -2.18 6.32 -9.41
N LEU A 99 -2.69 5.16 -9.77
CA LEU A 99 -2.39 4.42 -10.97
C LEU A 99 -3.72 4.10 -11.67
N THR A 100 -3.76 4.34 -12.98
CA THR A 100 -4.87 3.91 -13.83
C THR A 100 -4.30 3.08 -14.97
N ILE A 101 -4.78 1.85 -15.14
CA ILE A 101 -4.34 0.92 -16.19
C ILE A 101 -5.54 0.58 -17.08
N SER A 102 -5.41 0.85 -18.38
CA SER A 102 -6.41 0.49 -19.39
C SER A 102 -6.14 -0.89 -20.00
N TYR A 103 -7.20 -1.67 -20.26
CA TYR A 103 -7.12 -3.08 -20.71
C TYR A 103 -7.03 -3.27 -22.24
N ASN A 104 -6.42 -2.34 -22.99
CA ASN A 104 -6.37 -2.41 -24.46
C ASN A 104 -5.81 -3.74 -24.99
#